data_AF-A0A2N3VSJ4-F1
#
_entry.id   AF-A0A2N3VSJ4-F1
#
_cell.length_a   1.000
_cell.length_b   1.000
_cell.length_c   1.000
_cell.angle_alpha   90.00
_cell.angle_beta   90.00
_cell.angle_gamma   90.00
#
_symmetry.space_group_name_H-M   'P 1'
#
loop_
_entity.id
_entity.type
_entity.pdbx_description
1 polymer ?
#
loop_
_entity_poly.entity_id
_entity_poly.type
_entity_poly.pdbx_seq_one_letter_code
_entity_poly.pdbx_strand_id
1 'polypeptide(L)'
;MDGNDLVRSVKAVGSVQGLRAVRSALRRRRADAWGLPARGPERARVPGQVQGAEPRPGGGVVRFARSVLEVRVAAGGAVFWGWDGAGPDPSYALAGPAPEPDARAVLEPDTDGGWRVVSERVMVAVSRHGALEVRTPGGVVLRRELPPRWWEPVGGGPARWVQRSEVPADARVFGLGGRADGPRLRDGAYRLWNTDPRGGFAPGDDPLYITMPVQLVVADAGTHLAFYDNTCDGRVLLREGEEGAGSGHDRAGSSELRMEGGPLRCWVVAGTPARVLQGWTALTGAPALPPSWALGPQHARWGFGSEAEVRRVVAGYREHGLPLSALHLDIDHYDAHQVFTVDREHFPDLPPPRQGPGRGRGAAGVDRRPGGEGAARQRGVRQRARGGRVRAGRTRRRGAGRGLAGRVRVSRLHGSARA
;
A
#
# COMPACT_ATOMS: atom_id res chain seq x y z
N MET A 1 2.19 -10.14 43.41
CA MET A 1 3.63 -10.00 43.07
C MET A 1 4.40 -10.62 44.21
N ASP A 2 5.10 -11.72 43.94
CA ASP A 2 5.82 -12.47 44.96
C ASP A 2 7.23 -11.89 45.17
N GLY A 3 7.78 -12.00 46.39
CA GLY A 3 9.00 -11.29 46.79
C GLY A 3 10.23 -11.63 45.94
N ASN A 4 10.26 -12.82 45.32
CA ASN A 4 11.31 -13.27 44.42
C ASN A 4 11.30 -12.59 43.05
N ASP A 5 10.13 -12.16 42.55
CA ASP A 5 10.02 -11.44 41.28
C ASP A 5 10.52 -9.99 41.40
N LEU A 6 10.33 -9.38 42.58
CA LEU A 6 10.84 -8.04 42.88
C LEU A 6 12.37 -8.03 42.87
N VAL A 7 12.99 -9.04 43.49
CA VAL A 7 14.46 -9.17 43.57
C VAL A 7 15.08 -9.48 42.21
N ARG A 8 14.42 -10.28 41.35
CA ARG A 8 14.86 -10.52 39.97
C ARG A 8 14.73 -9.26 39.10
N SER A 9 13.66 -8.49 39.26
CA SER A 9 13.44 -7.23 38.54
C SER A 9 14.49 -6.16 38.93
N VAL A 10 14.84 -6.07 40.21
CA VAL A 10 15.89 -5.15 40.70
C VAL A 10 17.29 -5.58 40.21
N LYS A 11 17.61 -6.88 40.18
CA LYS A 11 18.88 -7.37 39.61
C LYS A 11 18.97 -7.15 38.10
N ALA A 12 17.87 -7.27 37.37
CA ALA A 12 17.83 -7.03 35.92
C ALA A 12 18.13 -5.56 35.61
N VAL A 13 17.53 -4.61 36.34
CA VAL A 13 17.76 -3.15 36.17
C VAL A 13 19.19 -2.73 36.57
N GLY A 14 19.78 -3.39 37.58
CA GLY A 14 21.16 -3.14 38.02
C GLY A 14 22.26 -3.70 37.11
N SER A 15 21.91 -4.54 36.12
CA SER A 15 22.86 -5.10 35.17
C SER A 15 23.20 -4.11 34.04
N VAL A 16 24.36 -4.27 33.41
CA VAL A 16 24.76 -3.46 32.22
C VAL A 16 23.72 -3.56 31.10
N GLN A 17 23.07 -4.71 30.94
CA GLN A 17 22.00 -4.93 29.97
C GLN A 17 20.69 -4.22 30.38
N GLY A 18 20.32 -4.21 31.66
CA GLY A 18 19.18 -3.45 32.18
C GLY A 18 19.36 -1.94 32.07
N LEU A 19 20.54 -1.42 32.40
CA LEU A 19 20.87 -0.01 32.18
C LEU A 19 20.84 0.36 30.69
N ARG A 20 21.25 -0.53 29.79
CA ARG A 20 21.12 -0.34 28.33
C ARG A 20 19.66 -0.37 27.89
N ALA A 21 18.84 -1.28 28.42
CA ALA A 21 17.41 -1.35 28.14
C ALA A 21 16.67 -0.10 28.62
N VAL A 22 16.93 0.36 29.84
CA VAL A 22 16.40 1.61 30.39
C VAL A 22 16.87 2.82 29.59
N ARG A 23 18.17 2.91 29.23
CA ARG A 23 18.68 3.97 28.35
C ARG A 23 18.07 3.91 26.95
N SER A 24 17.78 2.72 26.41
CA SER A 24 17.10 2.55 25.13
C SER A 24 15.63 2.96 25.21
N ALA A 25 14.93 2.58 26.28
CA ALA A 25 13.55 2.97 26.55
C ALA A 25 13.43 4.48 26.78
N LEU A 26 14.36 5.09 27.51
CA LEU A 26 14.42 6.55 27.69
C LEU A 26 14.79 7.27 26.39
N ARG A 27 15.67 6.69 25.56
CA ARG A 27 15.99 7.24 24.23
C ARG A 27 14.82 7.14 23.27
N ARG A 28 14.14 5.99 23.21
CA ARG A 28 12.89 5.81 22.45
C ARG A 28 11.82 6.75 22.95
N ARG A 29 11.54 6.78 24.26
CA ARG A 29 10.60 7.74 24.85
C ARG A 29 10.97 9.19 24.54
N ARG A 30 12.26 9.56 24.50
CA ARG A 30 12.69 10.92 24.11
C ARG A 30 12.54 11.18 22.60
N ALA A 31 12.84 10.19 21.75
CA ALA A 31 12.67 10.29 20.30
C ALA A 31 11.19 10.29 19.90
N ASP A 32 10.37 9.48 20.55
CA ASP A 32 8.92 9.38 20.38
C ASP A 32 8.19 10.55 21.06
N ALA A 33 8.76 11.14 22.13
CA ALA A 33 8.24 12.35 22.79
C ALA A 33 8.79 13.65 22.18
N TRP A 34 9.69 13.58 21.19
CA TRP A 34 9.86 14.70 20.27
C TRP A 34 8.59 14.78 19.43
N GLY A 35 7.59 15.47 19.96
CA GLY A 35 6.54 16.03 19.14
C GLY A 35 7.18 16.81 17.98
N LEU A 36 6.44 16.92 16.87
CA LEU A 36 6.86 17.76 15.75
C LEU A 36 7.32 19.13 16.30
N PRO A 37 8.43 19.69 15.80
CA PRO A 37 8.99 20.93 16.32
C PRO A 37 7.92 22.00 16.45
N ALA A 38 8.01 22.79 17.54
CA ALA A 38 7.05 23.84 17.82
C ALA A 38 6.94 24.81 16.63
N ARG A 39 5.71 25.14 16.27
CA ARG A 39 5.39 25.95 15.09
C ARG A 39 5.98 27.36 15.24
N GLY A 40 6.86 27.72 14.33
CA GLY A 40 7.34 29.09 14.17
C GLY A 40 6.40 29.91 13.28
N PRO A 41 6.74 31.19 13.04
CA PRO A 41 6.05 32.00 12.06
C PRO A 41 6.21 31.42 10.65
N GLU A 42 5.15 31.50 9.85
CA GLU A 42 5.05 30.89 8.52
C GLU A 42 4.43 31.83 7.50
N ARG A 43 4.78 31.63 6.23
CA ARG A 43 4.21 32.37 5.09
C ARG A 43 3.26 31.47 4.31
N ALA A 44 1.98 31.85 4.28
CA ALA A 44 0.97 31.17 3.47
C ALA A 44 1.13 31.54 1.98
N ARG A 45 1.03 30.54 1.10
CA ARG A 45 1.18 30.70 -0.35
C ARG A 45 0.13 29.91 -1.14
N VAL A 46 -0.09 30.40 -2.36
CA VAL A 46 -0.89 29.78 -3.43
C VAL A 46 -0.20 30.06 -4.77
N PRO A 47 -0.45 29.27 -5.84
CA PRO A 47 0.30 29.37 -7.10
C PRO A 47 0.29 30.77 -7.73
N GLY A 48 -0.84 31.46 -7.66
CA GLY A 48 -1.04 32.75 -8.34
C GLY A 48 -1.57 32.55 -9.77
N GLN A 49 -1.48 33.60 -10.59
CA GLN A 49 -1.93 33.54 -11.99
C GLN A 49 -0.87 32.87 -12.87
N VAL A 50 -1.32 32.13 -13.88
CA VAL A 50 -0.47 31.53 -14.91
C VAL A 50 0.31 32.62 -15.66
N GLN A 51 1.58 32.36 -15.95
CA GLN A 51 2.48 33.24 -16.68
C GLN A 51 2.89 32.64 -18.04
N GLY A 52 2.81 31.32 -18.18
CA GLY A 52 3.11 30.61 -19.41
C GLY A 52 3.21 29.11 -19.17
N ALA A 53 3.41 28.35 -20.24
CA ALA A 53 3.67 26.92 -20.16
C ALA A 53 4.71 26.47 -21.19
N GLU A 54 5.38 25.39 -20.87
CA GLU A 54 6.40 24.73 -21.67
C GLU A 54 5.93 23.29 -21.95
N PRO A 55 5.43 23.00 -23.16
CA PRO A 55 5.04 21.65 -23.55
C PRO A 55 6.24 20.68 -23.51
N ARG A 56 5.99 19.47 -23.04
CA ARG A 56 6.94 18.34 -22.99
C ARG A 56 6.21 17.06 -23.41
N PRO A 57 6.91 15.96 -23.72
CA PRO A 57 6.24 14.70 -24.00
C PRO A 57 5.27 14.31 -22.87
N GLY A 58 4.03 13.97 -23.23
CA GLY A 58 3.00 13.56 -22.27
C GLY A 58 2.31 14.71 -21.54
N GLY A 59 2.72 15.97 -21.72
CA GLY A 59 2.17 17.11 -20.98
C GLY A 59 3.12 18.29 -20.99
N GLY A 60 3.56 18.75 -19.81
CA GLY A 60 4.48 19.88 -19.74
C GLY A 60 4.56 20.53 -18.37
N VAL A 61 5.17 21.70 -18.37
CA VAL A 61 5.36 22.53 -17.18
C VAL A 61 4.55 23.82 -17.32
N VAL A 62 3.64 24.07 -16.39
CA VAL A 62 2.86 25.31 -16.31
C VAL A 62 3.45 26.20 -15.22
N ARG A 63 3.84 27.41 -15.57
CA ARG A 63 4.45 28.39 -14.66
C ARG A 63 3.40 29.36 -14.16
N PHE A 64 3.29 29.48 -12.84
CA PHE A 64 2.46 30.45 -12.16
C PHE A 64 3.34 31.51 -11.48
N ALA A 65 2.73 32.63 -11.11
CA ALA A 65 3.44 33.76 -10.51
C ALA A 65 4.30 33.42 -9.28
N ARG A 66 3.97 32.35 -8.54
CA ARG A 66 4.67 31.95 -7.32
C ARG A 66 5.00 30.46 -7.23
N SER A 67 4.74 29.69 -8.29
CA SER A 67 4.88 28.23 -8.25
C SER A 67 4.95 27.63 -9.65
N VAL A 68 5.41 26.40 -9.75
CA VAL A 68 5.54 25.66 -11.01
C VAL A 68 4.85 24.32 -10.88
N LEU A 69 3.98 24.01 -11.85
CA LEU A 69 3.28 22.73 -11.95
C LEU A 69 3.90 21.90 -13.08
N GLU A 70 4.39 20.72 -12.77
CA GLU A 70 4.61 19.67 -13.76
C GLU A 70 3.33 18.82 -13.87
N VAL A 71 2.83 18.62 -15.09
CA VAL A 71 1.70 17.74 -15.38
C VAL A 71 2.04 16.84 -16.55
N ARG A 72 1.76 15.55 -16.42
CA ARG A 72 2.02 14.57 -17.50
C ARG A 72 1.05 13.41 -17.46
N VAL A 73 0.75 12.87 -18.62
CA VAL A 73 0.03 11.62 -18.84
C VAL A 73 1.03 10.58 -19.32
N ALA A 74 1.15 9.47 -18.60
CA ALA A 74 1.98 8.33 -19.00
C ALA A 74 1.33 7.54 -20.14
N ALA A 75 2.11 6.75 -20.88
CA ALA A 75 1.59 5.84 -21.93
C ALA A 75 0.53 4.84 -21.42
N GLY A 76 0.58 4.53 -20.12
CA GLY A 76 -0.44 3.73 -19.41
C GLY A 76 -1.77 4.46 -19.17
N GLY A 77 -1.85 5.78 -19.37
CA GLY A 77 -2.98 6.64 -19.03
C GLY A 77 -2.99 7.11 -17.58
N ALA A 78 -1.95 6.82 -16.80
CA ALA A 78 -1.77 7.37 -15.46
C ALA A 78 -1.39 8.85 -15.59
N VAL A 79 -2.11 9.72 -14.89
CA VAL A 79 -1.81 11.14 -14.77
C VAL A 79 -0.88 11.34 -13.59
N PHE A 80 0.17 12.12 -13.78
CA PHE A 80 1.00 12.63 -12.72
C PHE A 80 0.93 14.15 -12.70
N TRP A 81 0.90 14.72 -11.50
CA TRP A 81 1.26 16.12 -11.32
C TRP A 81 2.09 16.33 -10.07
N GLY A 82 2.95 17.35 -10.12
CA GLY A 82 3.86 17.72 -9.05
C GLY A 82 4.07 19.23 -9.02
N TRP A 83 4.13 19.80 -7.83
CA TRP A 83 4.34 21.23 -7.62
C TRP A 83 5.76 21.52 -7.15
N ASP A 84 6.33 22.62 -7.62
CA ASP A 84 7.62 23.20 -7.18
C ASP A 84 8.79 22.21 -7.22
N GLY A 85 8.91 21.49 -8.33
CA GLY A 85 9.99 20.53 -8.57
C GLY A 85 9.78 19.18 -7.89
N ALA A 86 8.61 18.93 -7.29
CA ALA A 86 8.20 17.62 -6.81
C ALA A 86 7.95 16.67 -7.98
N GLY A 87 9.03 16.22 -8.63
CA GLY A 87 9.00 15.26 -9.72
C GLY A 87 8.51 13.87 -9.27
N PRO A 88 8.32 12.97 -10.24
CA PRO A 88 7.75 11.64 -9.97
C PRO A 88 8.70 10.71 -9.20
N ASP A 89 10.00 10.98 -9.27
CA ASP A 89 11.05 10.21 -8.61
C ASP A 89 11.87 11.11 -7.66
N PRO A 90 12.42 10.55 -6.57
CA PRO A 90 12.22 9.19 -6.09
C PRO A 90 10.83 9.00 -5.46
N SER A 91 10.23 7.82 -5.63
CA SER A 91 8.99 7.41 -4.97
C SER A 91 9.24 6.24 -4.01
N TYR A 92 8.53 6.20 -2.88
CA TYR A 92 8.57 5.04 -1.99
C TYR A 92 7.65 3.89 -2.45
N ALA A 93 6.70 4.20 -3.33
CA ALA A 93 5.63 3.29 -3.70
C ALA A 93 5.74 2.77 -5.14
N LEU A 94 6.39 3.51 -6.04
CA LEU A 94 6.60 3.02 -7.41
C LEU A 94 7.55 1.81 -7.41
N ALA A 95 7.18 0.75 -8.13
CA ALA A 95 7.98 -0.48 -8.18
C ALA A 95 9.25 -0.36 -9.05
N GLY A 96 9.33 0.68 -9.86
CA GLY A 96 10.45 0.98 -10.74
C GLY A 96 10.51 2.47 -11.07
N PRO A 97 11.30 2.87 -12.09
CA PRO A 97 11.31 4.24 -12.57
C PRO A 97 9.91 4.71 -12.95
N ALA A 98 9.67 6.00 -12.85
CA ALA A 98 8.36 6.52 -13.19
C ALA A 98 8.00 6.23 -14.66
N PRO A 99 6.73 5.85 -14.94
CA PRO A 99 6.29 5.50 -16.29
C PRO A 99 6.64 6.55 -17.35
N GLU A 100 6.99 6.06 -18.54
CA GLU A 100 7.26 6.90 -19.70
C GLU A 100 6.02 7.73 -20.10
N PRO A 101 6.22 9.00 -20.49
CA PRO A 101 5.15 9.87 -20.95
C PRO A 101 4.48 9.33 -22.23
N ASP A 102 3.18 9.57 -22.41
CA ASP A 102 2.51 9.31 -23.69
C ASP A 102 2.97 10.36 -24.71
N ALA A 103 3.80 9.96 -25.67
CA ALA A 103 4.31 10.86 -26.71
C ALA A 103 3.21 11.51 -27.57
N ARG A 104 1.98 10.98 -27.55
CA ARG A 104 0.83 11.52 -28.28
C ARG A 104 0.06 12.55 -27.47
N ALA A 105 0.25 12.58 -26.15
CA ALA A 105 -0.38 13.57 -25.29
C ALA A 105 0.47 14.85 -25.26
N VAL A 106 -0.17 15.98 -25.55
CA VAL A 106 0.46 17.28 -25.68
C VAL A 106 -0.24 18.27 -24.76
N LEU A 107 0.53 19.16 -24.12
CA LEU A 107 0.01 20.32 -23.42
C LEU A 107 -0.32 21.43 -24.42
N GLU A 108 -1.58 21.82 -24.47
CA GLU A 108 -2.10 22.86 -25.36
C GLU A 108 -2.93 23.89 -24.58
N PRO A 109 -3.09 25.12 -25.10
CA PRO A 109 -3.97 26.11 -24.49
C PRO A 109 -5.42 25.61 -24.36
N ASP A 110 -6.10 26.02 -23.30
CA ASP A 110 -7.52 25.73 -23.06
C ASP A 110 -8.32 27.04 -22.89
N THR A 111 -9.64 26.92 -22.67
CA THR A 111 -10.51 28.07 -22.42
C THR A 111 -10.08 28.85 -21.16
N ASP A 112 -10.51 30.11 -21.05
CA ASP A 112 -10.31 30.97 -19.87
C ASP A 112 -8.84 31.18 -19.44
N GLY A 113 -7.91 31.07 -20.41
CA GLY A 113 -6.48 31.21 -20.19
C GLY A 113 -5.85 30.02 -19.46
N GLY A 114 -6.53 28.87 -19.46
CA GLY A 114 -6.02 27.61 -18.94
C GLY A 114 -5.16 26.85 -19.94
N TRP A 115 -4.77 25.65 -19.55
CA TRP A 115 -4.05 24.69 -20.38
C TRP A 115 -4.69 23.32 -20.21
N ARG A 116 -4.50 22.43 -21.17
CA ARG A 116 -4.95 21.04 -21.05
C ARG A 116 -3.98 20.07 -21.67
N VAL A 117 -3.97 18.86 -21.13
CA VAL A 117 -3.30 17.70 -21.70
C VAL A 117 -4.38 16.75 -22.18
N VAL A 118 -4.40 16.47 -23.48
CA VAL A 118 -5.37 15.55 -24.09
C VAL A 118 -4.68 14.24 -24.44
N SER A 119 -5.24 13.12 -23.98
CA SER A 119 -4.84 11.77 -24.38
C SER A 119 -6.08 10.96 -24.76
N GLU A 120 -5.87 9.80 -25.37
CA GLU A 120 -6.97 8.86 -25.69
C GLU A 120 -7.72 8.35 -24.46
N ARG A 121 -7.09 8.35 -23.27
CA ARG A 121 -7.62 7.72 -22.05
C ARG A 121 -8.13 8.70 -21.01
N VAL A 122 -7.59 9.91 -20.99
CA VAL A 122 -7.87 10.92 -19.98
C VAL A 122 -7.57 12.31 -20.55
N MET A 123 -8.35 13.29 -20.11
CA MET A 123 -8.06 14.69 -20.32
C MET A 123 -7.75 15.33 -18.97
N VAL A 124 -6.71 16.17 -18.92
CA VAL A 124 -6.35 16.92 -17.72
C VAL A 124 -6.41 18.40 -18.06
N ALA A 125 -7.30 19.16 -17.43
CA ALA A 125 -7.34 20.60 -17.58
C ALA A 125 -6.64 21.28 -16.39
N VAL A 126 -5.96 22.38 -16.65
CA VAL A 126 -5.24 23.21 -15.68
C VAL A 126 -5.77 24.64 -15.82
N SER A 127 -6.40 25.16 -14.78
CA SER A 127 -6.94 26.52 -14.79
C SER A 127 -5.83 27.57 -14.69
N ARG A 128 -6.15 28.81 -15.07
CA ARG A 128 -5.26 29.98 -14.93
C ARG A 128 -4.78 30.27 -13.50
N HIS A 129 -5.37 29.63 -12.49
CA HIS A 129 -5.02 29.79 -11.07
C HIS A 129 -4.47 28.51 -10.43
N GLY A 130 -4.26 27.44 -11.21
CA GLY A 130 -3.63 26.21 -10.72
C GLY A 130 -4.61 25.17 -10.17
N ALA A 131 -5.89 25.26 -10.52
CA ALA A 131 -6.83 24.15 -10.30
C ALA A 131 -6.59 23.09 -11.38
N LEU A 132 -6.65 21.80 -11.04
CA LEU A 132 -6.58 20.71 -12.03
C LEU A 132 -7.91 19.99 -12.10
N GLU A 133 -8.29 19.54 -13.29
CA GLU A 133 -9.46 18.68 -13.48
C GLU A 133 -9.07 17.43 -14.26
N VAL A 134 -9.30 16.28 -13.66
CA VAL A 134 -9.19 14.99 -14.33
C VAL A 134 -10.55 14.67 -14.92
N ARG A 135 -10.60 14.57 -16.25
CA ARG A 135 -11.81 14.35 -17.03
C ARG A 135 -11.72 13.05 -17.83
N THR A 136 -12.87 12.44 -18.09
CA THR A 136 -12.96 11.39 -19.12
C THR A 136 -12.57 11.96 -20.49
N PRO A 137 -12.23 11.11 -21.48
CA PRO A 137 -12.03 11.58 -22.86
C PRO A 137 -13.23 12.33 -23.44
N GLY A 138 -14.44 12.04 -22.96
CA GLY A 138 -15.68 12.74 -23.33
C GLY A 138 -15.90 14.08 -22.59
N GLY A 139 -14.96 14.52 -21.75
CA GLY A 139 -15.02 15.81 -21.06
C GLY A 139 -15.74 15.81 -19.72
N VAL A 140 -16.28 14.68 -19.26
CA VAL A 140 -16.94 14.58 -17.95
C VAL A 140 -15.91 14.65 -16.82
N VAL A 141 -16.12 15.54 -15.84
CA VAL A 141 -15.22 15.72 -14.69
C VAL A 141 -15.35 14.55 -13.72
N LEU A 142 -14.23 13.88 -13.44
CA LEU A 142 -14.13 12.81 -12.44
C LEU A 142 -13.64 13.32 -11.09
N ARG A 143 -12.72 14.28 -11.13
CA ARG A 143 -12.07 14.85 -9.96
C ARG A 143 -11.56 16.24 -10.30
N ARG A 144 -11.79 17.19 -9.40
CA ARG A 144 -11.26 18.54 -9.48
C ARG A 144 -10.38 18.83 -8.28
N GLU A 145 -9.12 19.13 -8.52
CA GLU A 145 -8.18 19.65 -7.53
C GLU A 145 -8.24 21.17 -7.53
N LEU A 146 -8.54 21.77 -6.38
CA LEU A 146 -8.42 23.21 -6.20
C LEU A 146 -6.93 23.60 -6.13
N PRO A 147 -6.58 24.89 -6.37
CA PRO A 147 -5.21 25.33 -6.22
C PRO A 147 -4.68 25.00 -4.82
N PRO A 148 -3.48 24.39 -4.71
CA PRO A 148 -2.93 24.02 -3.42
C PRO A 148 -2.66 25.26 -2.56
N ARG A 149 -2.66 25.05 -1.25
CA ARG A 149 -2.21 26.04 -0.28
C ARG A 149 -1.06 25.44 0.50
N TRP A 150 0.02 26.19 0.68
CA TRP A 150 1.15 25.72 1.48
C TRP A 150 1.67 26.81 2.41
N TRP A 151 2.38 26.39 3.44
CA TRP A 151 2.96 27.26 4.45
C TRP A 151 4.44 26.94 4.58
N GLU A 152 5.27 27.94 4.33
CA GLU A 152 6.71 27.84 4.47
C GLU A 152 7.14 28.44 5.81
N PRO A 153 7.90 27.69 6.64
CA PRO A 153 8.50 28.25 7.84
C PRO A 153 9.42 29.43 7.51
N VAL A 154 9.29 30.54 8.24
CA VAL A 154 10.12 31.74 8.01
C VAL A 154 11.60 31.46 8.25
N GLY A 155 11.91 30.58 9.22
CA GLY A 155 13.27 30.13 9.53
C GLY A 155 13.83 29.05 8.59
N GLY A 156 13.12 28.72 7.51
CA GLY A 156 13.44 27.57 6.66
C GLY A 156 12.99 26.25 7.27
N GLY A 157 12.86 25.22 6.44
CA GLY A 157 12.33 23.91 6.82
C GLY A 157 11.31 23.37 5.82
N PRO A 158 10.76 22.17 6.07
CA PRO A 158 9.77 21.56 5.19
C PRO A 158 8.49 22.39 5.17
N ALA A 159 7.99 22.68 3.97
CA ALA A 159 6.67 23.30 3.82
C ALA A 159 5.58 22.28 4.10
N ARG A 160 4.56 22.68 4.85
CA ARG A 160 3.31 21.92 4.94
C ARG A 160 2.34 22.38 3.87
N TRP A 161 1.41 21.52 3.48
CA TRP A 161 0.48 21.85 2.42
C TRP A 161 -0.89 21.21 2.62
N VAL A 162 -1.88 21.83 1.98
CA VAL A 162 -3.24 21.35 1.86
C VAL A 162 -3.61 21.28 0.39
N GLN A 163 -4.11 20.12 -0.02
CA GLN A 163 -4.74 19.89 -1.31
C GLN A 163 -6.24 19.61 -1.08
N ARG A 164 -7.10 20.38 -1.72
CA ARG A 164 -8.56 20.19 -1.66
C ARG A 164 -9.04 19.66 -3.00
N SER A 165 -9.88 18.65 -2.95
CA SER A 165 -10.49 18.03 -4.12
C SER A 165 -11.99 17.97 -4.01
N GLU A 166 -12.65 18.11 -5.16
CA GLU A 166 -14.09 17.96 -5.36
C GLU A 166 -14.32 16.74 -6.27
N VAL A 167 -15.37 15.97 -5.97
CA VAL A 167 -15.79 14.78 -6.71
C VAL A 167 -17.30 14.86 -6.95
N PRO A 168 -17.85 14.13 -7.95
CA PRO A 168 -19.29 14.05 -8.20
C PRO A 168 -20.11 13.77 -6.92
N ALA A 169 -21.36 14.23 -6.90
CA ALA A 169 -22.21 14.15 -5.70
C ALA A 169 -22.53 12.71 -5.25
N ASP A 170 -22.68 11.82 -6.22
CA ASP A 170 -22.91 10.39 -6.06
C ASP A 170 -21.63 9.62 -5.68
N ALA A 171 -20.46 10.25 -5.75
CA ALA A 171 -19.17 9.60 -5.55
C ALA A 171 -19.03 8.98 -4.15
N ARG A 172 -18.43 7.79 -4.08
CA ARG A 172 -18.07 7.07 -2.86
C ARG A 172 -16.57 6.79 -2.81
N VAL A 173 -15.98 7.04 -1.64
CA VAL A 173 -14.53 6.96 -1.43
C VAL A 173 -14.18 5.70 -0.66
N PHE A 174 -13.10 5.03 -1.07
CA PHE A 174 -12.56 3.81 -0.49
C PHE A 174 -11.04 3.94 -0.33
N GLY A 175 -10.43 3.08 0.49
CA GLY A 175 -8.99 2.98 0.63
C GLY A 175 -8.47 3.61 1.92
N LEU A 176 -7.49 4.49 1.78
CA LEU A 176 -6.69 5.06 2.86
C LEU A 176 -5.91 4.07 3.74
N GLY A 177 -5.83 2.79 3.36
CA GLY A 177 -5.16 1.72 4.12
C GLY A 177 -6.13 0.90 4.97
N GLY A 178 -5.65 0.32 6.07
CA GLY A 178 -6.45 -0.42 7.04
C GLY A 178 -7.27 0.54 7.89
N ARG A 179 -8.59 0.57 7.68
CA ARG A 179 -9.55 1.38 8.42
C ARG A 179 -10.54 0.48 9.15
N ALA A 180 -10.96 0.89 10.36
CA ALA A 180 -11.91 0.13 11.17
C ALA A 180 -13.37 0.30 10.73
N ASP A 181 -13.69 1.37 10.00
CA ASP A 181 -15.07 1.71 9.56
C ASP A 181 -15.59 0.90 8.37
N GLY A 182 -14.84 -0.11 7.94
CA GLY A 182 -15.14 -0.90 6.76
C GLY A 182 -14.58 -0.29 5.46
N PRO A 183 -14.93 -0.86 4.30
CA PRO A 183 -14.26 -0.54 3.04
C PRO A 183 -14.64 0.85 2.49
N ARG A 184 -15.90 1.27 2.65
CA ARG A 184 -16.38 2.60 2.25
C ARG A 184 -16.08 3.59 3.36
N LEU A 185 -15.35 4.65 3.02
CA LEU A 185 -15.07 5.76 3.91
C LEU A 185 -16.28 6.70 3.94
N ARG A 186 -16.61 7.19 5.14
CA ARG A 186 -17.74 8.10 5.40
C ARG A 186 -17.21 9.50 5.67
N ASP A 187 -18.13 10.43 5.92
CA ASP A 187 -17.81 11.74 6.50
C ASP A 187 -16.95 11.57 7.74
N GLY A 188 -15.77 12.17 7.73
CA GLY A 188 -14.83 11.96 8.83
C GLY A 188 -13.42 12.46 8.55
N ALA A 189 -12.60 12.40 9.59
CA ALA A 189 -11.21 12.77 9.53
C ALA A 189 -10.33 11.52 9.76
N TYR A 190 -9.54 11.17 8.76
CA TYR A 190 -8.69 9.98 8.73
C TYR A 190 -7.22 10.38 8.85
N ARG A 191 -6.53 9.87 9.87
CA ARG A 191 -5.12 10.14 10.11
C ARG A 191 -4.25 9.26 9.20
N LEU A 192 -3.15 9.83 8.69
CA LEU A 192 -2.13 9.13 7.91
C LEU A 192 -0.89 8.97 8.78
N TRP A 193 -0.98 8.09 9.77
CA TRP A 193 0.11 7.79 10.69
C TRP A 193 -0.03 6.36 11.20
N ASN A 194 0.91 5.48 10.87
CA ASN A 194 0.87 4.09 11.29
C ASN A 194 0.97 3.99 12.81
N THR A 195 -0.05 3.43 13.44
CA THR A 195 -0.17 3.34 14.90
C THR A 195 -0.49 1.92 15.31
N ASP A 196 0.17 1.45 16.38
CA ASP A 196 -0.28 0.27 17.11
C ASP A 196 -1.38 0.67 18.11
N PRO A 197 -2.64 0.26 17.93
CA PRO A 197 -3.74 0.52 18.87
C PRO A 197 -3.58 -0.21 20.21
N ARG A 198 -2.51 -1.00 20.41
CA ARG A 198 -2.18 -1.72 21.64
C ARG A 198 -3.22 -2.78 22.02
N GLY A 199 -3.48 -3.70 21.09
CA GLY A 199 -4.37 -4.84 21.30
C GLY A 199 -5.47 -4.88 20.25
N GLY A 200 -6.72 -4.82 20.70
CA GLY A 200 -7.89 -4.77 19.81
C GLY A 200 -8.23 -3.35 19.37
N PHE A 201 -9.04 -3.25 18.31
CA PHE A 201 -9.66 -2.02 17.87
C PHE A 201 -11.14 -2.28 17.55
N ALA A 202 -11.98 -1.26 17.72
CA ALA A 202 -13.40 -1.25 17.42
C ALA A 202 -13.67 -0.52 16.09
N PRO A 203 -14.85 -0.72 15.47
CA PRO A 203 -15.30 0.14 14.38
C PRO A 203 -15.21 1.62 14.78
N GLY A 204 -14.65 2.46 13.91
CA GLY A 204 -14.38 3.87 14.19
C GLY A 204 -12.96 4.19 14.67
N ASP A 205 -12.20 3.19 15.14
CA ASP A 205 -10.84 3.44 15.62
C ASP A 205 -9.89 3.86 14.48
N ASP A 206 -9.18 4.96 14.72
CA ASP A 206 -8.27 5.59 13.77
C ASP A 206 -7.17 6.36 14.50
N PRO A 207 -5.90 6.31 14.04
CA PRO A 207 -5.36 5.47 12.96
C PRO A 207 -5.00 4.04 13.41
N LEU A 208 -4.75 3.16 12.42
CA LEU A 208 -4.34 1.77 12.61
C LEU A 208 -2.94 1.48 12.04
N TYR A 209 -2.57 0.20 11.98
CA TYR A 209 -1.24 -0.31 11.63
C TYR A 209 -0.70 0.15 10.28
N ILE A 210 -1.57 0.25 9.26
CA ILE A 210 -1.18 0.55 7.88
C ILE A 210 -2.10 1.62 7.34
N THR A 211 -1.58 2.82 7.15
CA THR A 211 -2.26 3.92 6.47
C THR A 211 -1.58 4.21 5.14
N MET A 212 -2.35 4.60 4.13
CA MET A 212 -1.82 4.94 2.82
C MET A 212 -2.59 6.15 2.27
N PRO A 213 -1.95 7.15 1.66
CA PRO A 213 -2.63 8.29 1.06
C PRO A 213 -3.20 7.95 -0.34
N VAL A 214 -3.97 6.85 -0.42
CA VAL A 214 -4.59 6.34 -1.64
C VAL A 214 -6.11 6.36 -1.50
N GLN A 215 -6.78 7.04 -2.42
CA GLN A 215 -8.24 7.13 -2.50
C GLN A 215 -8.72 6.45 -3.78
N LEU A 216 -9.55 5.42 -3.67
CA LEU A 216 -10.32 4.88 -4.78
C LEU A 216 -11.71 5.51 -4.73
N VAL A 217 -12.09 6.25 -5.77
CA VAL A 217 -13.35 6.98 -5.85
C VAL A 217 -14.19 6.37 -6.97
N VAL A 218 -15.42 5.96 -6.64
CA VAL A 218 -16.38 5.37 -7.55
C VAL A 218 -17.59 6.30 -7.67
N ALA A 219 -17.91 6.71 -8.88
CA ALA A 219 -19.10 7.50 -9.23
C ALA A 219 -19.65 6.99 -10.58
N ASP A 220 -20.88 7.38 -10.92
CA ASP A 220 -21.54 7.10 -12.18
C ASP A 220 -20.78 7.70 -13.37
N ALA A 221 -20.22 8.90 -13.17
CA ALA A 221 -19.33 9.54 -14.13
C ALA A 221 -18.06 8.73 -14.44
N GLY A 222 -17.64 7.84 -13.53
CA GLY A 222 -16.50 6.95 -13.68
C GLY A 222 -15.76 6.67 -12.38
N THR A 223 -14.80 5.74 -12.43
CA THR A 223 -13.92 5.41 -11.30
C THR A 223 -12.54 6.02 -11.51
N HIS A 224 -11.94 6.53 -10.43
CA HIS A 224 -10.53 6.91 -10.42
C HIS A 224 -9.86 6.55 -9.09
N LEU A 225 -8.54 6.36 -9.12
CA LEU A 225 -7.71 6.24 -7.93
C LEU A 225 -6.76 7.43 -7.90
N ALA A 226 -6.68 8.12 -6.76
CA ALA A 226 -5.72 9.19 -6.49
C ALA A 226 -4.75 8.73 -5.41
N PHE A 227 -3.45 8.78 -5.71
CA PHE A 227 -2.36 8.45 -4.79
C PHE A 227 -1.47 9.67 -4.60
N TYR A 228 -1.47 10.22 -3.39
CA TYR A 228 -0.55 11.28 -3.03
C TYR A 228 0.75 10.68 -2.54
N ASP A 229 1.79 10.77 -3.37
CA ASP A 229 3.08 10.13 -3.11
C ASP A 229 3.89 10.93 -2.09
N ASN A 230 3.52 10.72 -0.83
CA ASN A 230 4.07 11.38 0.34
C ASN A 230 4.01 10.41 1.56
N THR A 231 5.04 10.44 2.40
CA THR A 231 5.19 9.59 3.59
C THR A 231 5.11 10.36 4.91
N CYS A 232 5.02 11.69 4.84
CA CYS A 232 4.96 12.54 6.01
C CYS A 232 3.62 12.38 6.72
N ASP A 233 3.63 12.81 7.97
CA ASP A 233 2.44 12.88 8.78
C ASP A 233 1.34 13.71 8.09
N GLY A 234 0.13 13.17 8.03
CA GLY A 234 -0.96 13.78 7.31
C GLY A 234 -2.35 13.43 7.84
N ARG A 235 -3.36 14.05 7.24
CA ARG A 235 -4.77 13.82 7.56
C ARG A 235 -5.62 14.06 6.32
N VAL A 236 -6.62 13.21 6.11
CA VAL A 236 -7.66 13.39 5.09
C VAL A 236 -8.96 13.72 5.80
N LEU A 237 -9.60 14.83 5.43
CA LEU A 237 -10.97 15.14 5.81
C LEU A 237 -11.88 14.85 4.61
N LEU A 238 -12.85 13.97 4.78
CA LEU A 238 -13.83 13.59 3.77
C LEU A 238 -15.21 14.16 4.10
N ARG A 239 -15.90 14.60 3.05
CA ARG A 239 -17.32 14.95 3.06
C ARG A 239 -17.95 14.32 1.82
N GLU A 240 -18.93 13.45 2.02
CA GLU A 240 -19.70 12.84 0.96
C GLU A 240 -20.54 13.91 0.25
N GLY A 241 -20.73 13.72 -1.05
CA GLY A 241 -21.64 14.54 -1.83
C GLY A 241 -23.09 14.11 -1.61
N GLU A 242 -24.00 14.96 -2.05
CA GLU A 242 -25.44 14.70 -2.01
C GLU A 242 -26.06 15.09 -3.35
N GLU A 243 -26.72 14.12 -4.00
CA GLU A 243 -27.51 14.38 -5.19
C GLU A 243 -28.75 15.20 -4.81
N GLY A 244 -29.09 16.16 -5.66
CA GLY A 244 -30.27 16.99 -5.49
C GLY A 244 -31.56 16.17 -5.63
N ALA A 245 -32.52 16.38 -4.74
CA ALA A 245 -33.86 15.84 -4.92
C ALA A 245 -34.67 16.72 -5.87
N GLY A 246 -35.26 16.14 -6.92
CA GLY A 246 -36.13 16.85 -7.86
C GLY A 246 -35.40 17.95 -8.63
N SER A 247 -35.72 19.21 -8.36
CA SER A 247 -35.06 20.39 -8.95
C SER A 247 -33.91 20.95 -8.11
N GLY A 248 -33.54 20.28 -7.01
CA GLY A 248 -32.41 20.69 -6.18
C GLY A 248 -31.08 20.53 -6.92
N HIS A 249 -30.09 21.37 -6.57
CA HIS A 249 -28.74 21.26 -7.12
C HIS A 249 -27.94 20.18 -6.38
N ASP A 250 -27.19 19.40 -7.15
CA ASP A 250 -26.19 18.48 -6.62
C ASP A 250 -25.13 19.21 -5.80
N ARG A 251 -24.73 18.60 -4.70
CA ARG A 251 -23.60 19.04 -3.88
C ARG A 251 -22.44 18.08 -4.08
N ALA A 252 -21.35 18.58 -4.65
CA ALA A 252 -20.13 17.81 -4.81
C ALA A 252 -19.61 17.28 -3.47
N GLY A 253 -19.08 16.06 -3.49
CA GLY A 253 -18.28 15.54 -2.39
C GLY A 253 -16.93 16.25 -2.34
N SER A 254 -16.27 16.23 -1.19
CA SER A 254 -14.94 16.83 -1.05
C SER A 254 -13.98 15.98 -0.24
N SER A 255 -12.70 16.07 -0.60
CA SER A 255 -11.58 15.50 0.14
C SER A 255 -10.51 16.57 0.32
N GLU A 256 -10.16 16.85 1.57
CA GLU A 256 -9.07 17.74 1.94
C GLU A 256 -7.93 16.92 2.54
N LEU A 257 -6.80 16.84 1.82
CA LEU A 257 -5.58 16.24 2.31
C LEU A 257 -4.66 17.31 2.88
N ARG A 258 -4.20 17.12 4.11
CA ARG A 258 -3.16 17.92 4.76
C ARG A 258 -1.93 17.06 4.99
N MET A 259 -0.75 17.58 4.65
CA MET A 259 0.54 16.96 4.96
C MET A 259 1.42 17.96 5.71
N GLU A 260 2.09 17.50 6.76
CA GLU A 260 3.03 18.30 7.57
C GLU A 260 4.40 18.47 6.89
N GLY A 261 4.61 17.85 5.73
CA GLY A 261 5.85 17.95 4.96
C GLY A 261 5.81 17.13 3.67
N GLY A 262 6.99 16.95 3.07
CA GLY A 262 7.18 16.11 1.90
C GLY A 262 6.65 16.73 0.59
N PRO A 263 6.88 16.05 -0.55
CA PRO A 263 6.52 16.56 -1.86
C PRO A 263 5.01 16.71 -2.03
N LEU A 264 4.59 17.78 -2.70
CA LEU A 264 3.22 17.95 -3.18
C LEU A 264 3.12 17.38 -4.60
N ARG A 265 2.81 16.09 -4.71
CA ARG A 265 2.67 15.37 -5.98
C ARG A 265 1.62 14.26 -5.86
N CYS A 266 1.01 13.91 -6.97
CA CYS A 266 -0.06 12.93 -7.03
C CYS A 266 -0.04 12.13 -8.33
N TRP A 267 -0.46 10.88 -8.23
CA TRP A 267 -0.77 10.00 -9.35
C TRP A 267 -2.27 9.74 -9.40
N VAL A 268 -2.89 9.88 -10.57
CA VAL A 268 -4.28 9.49 -10.81
C VAL A 268 -4.39 8.46 -11.92
N VAL A 269 -5.17 7.41 -11.68
CA VAL A 269 -5.55 6.42 -12.70
C VAL A 269 -7.07 6.43 -12.81
N ALA A 270 -7.60 6.62 -14.01
CA ALA A 270 -9.04 6.66 -14.28
C ALA A 270 -9.49 5.52 -15.22
N GLY A 271 -10.74 5.08 -15.08
CA GLY A 271 -11.35 4.08 -15.95
C GLY A 271 -12.40 3.24 -15.23
N THR A 272 -12.63 2.02 -15.72
CA THR A 272 -13.40 1.01 -14.98
C THR A 272 -12.64 0.56 -13.72
N PRO A 273 -13.30 0.08 -12.65
CA PRO A 273 -12.62 -0.40 -11.45
C PRO A 273 -11.46 -1.38 -11.71
N ALA A 274 -11.65 -2.34 -12.63
CA ALA A 274 -10.61 -3.29 -13.01
C ALA A 274 -9.37 -2.63 -13.65
N ARG A 275 -9.59 -1.66 -14.55
CA ARG A 275 -8.49 -0.89 -15.18
C ARG A 275 -7.77 -0.01 -14.17
N VAL A 276 -8.50 0.61 -13.24
CA VAL A 276 -7.91 1.44 -12.19
C VAL A 276 -6.98 0.59 -11.32
N LEU A 277 -7.42 -0.59 -10.88
CA LEU A 277 -6.59 -1.51 -10.10
C LEU A 277 -5.40 -2.05 -10.90
N GLN A 278 -5.57 -2.38 -12.19
CA GLN A 278 -4.47 -2.79 -13.06
C GLN A 278 -3.42 -1.68 -13.20
N GLY A 279 -3.85 -0.44 -13.47
CA GLY A 279 -2.95 0.71 -13.56
C GLY A 279 -2.24 0.99 -12.24
N TRP A 280 -2.94 0.85 -11.11
CA TRP A 280 -2.31 0.93 -9.78
C TRP A 280 -1.22 -0.11 -9.60
N THR A 281 -1.49 -1.38 -9.88
CA THR A 281 -0.46 -2.45 -9.77
C THR A 281 0.67 -2.30 -10.78
N ALA A 282 0.45 -1.66 -11.93
CA ALA A 282 1.51 -1.34 -12.88
C ALA A 282 2.43 -0.23 -12.35
N LEU A 283 1.89 0.72 -11.54
CA LEU A 283 2.68 1.75 -10.86
C LEU A 283 3.45 1.18 -9.67
N THR A 284 2.76 0.46 -8.78
CA THR A 284 3.31 0.08 -7.47
C THR A 284 3.80 -1.36 -7.36
N GLY A 285 3.74 -2.10 -8.46
CA GLY A 285 4.09 -3.51 -8.51
C GLY A 285 2.90 -4.43 -8.22
N ALA A 286 2.87 -5.55 -8.94
CA ALA A 286 1.87 -6.58 -8.73
C ALA A 286 2.18 -7.39 -7.47
N PRO A 287 1.15 -7.80 -6.69
CA PRO A 287 1.34 -8.69 -5.56
C PRO A 287 2.02 -10.00 -6.01
N ALA A 288 3.03 -10.45 -5.27
CA ALA A 288 3.64 -11.75 -5.52
C ALA A 288 2.62 -12.86 -5.27
N LEU A 289 2.60 -13.89 -6.12
CA LEU A 289 1.78 -15.07 -5.90
C LEU A 289 2.29 -15.79 -4.64
N PRO A 290 1.47 -15.93 -3.58
CA PRO A 290 1.91 -16.64 -2.39
C PRO A 290 2.09 -18.13 -2.71
N PRO A 291 2.96 -18.85 -1.98
CA PRO A 291 3.09 -20.29 -2.13
C PRO A 291 1.75 -20.97 -1.80
N SER A 292 1.45 -22.10 -2.45
CA SER A 292 0.11 -22.73 -2.36
C SER A 292 -0.31 -23.09 -0.93
N TRP A 293 0.64 -23.43 -0.05
CA TRP A 293 0.36 -23.74 1.36
C TRP A 293 -0.20 -22.54 2.13
N ALA A 294 0.07 -21.30 1.69
CA ALA A 294 -0.42 -20.09 2.35
C ALA A 294 -1.93 -19.86 2.13
N LEU A 295 -2.55 -20.55 1.16
CA LEU A 295 -4.00 -20.50 0.95
C LEU A 295 -4.75 -21.57 1.75
N GLY A 296 -4.02 -22.49 2.40
CA GLY A 296 -4.61 -23.52 3.25
C GLY A 296 -4.79 -23.08 4.70
N PRO A 297 -5.44 -23.89 5.55
CA PRO A 297 -5.68 -23.56 6.96
C PRO A 297 -4.38 -23.40 7.74
N GLN A 298 -4.29 -22.33 8.52
CA GLN A 298 -3.09 -21.99 9.30
C GLN A 298 -3.47 -21.84 10.76
N HIS A 299 -2.53 -22.16 11.65
CA HIS A 299 -2.69 -21.96 13.09
C HIS A 299 -1.70 -20.90 13.58
N ALA A 300 -2.21 -19.90 14.28
CA ALA A 300 -1.43 -18.87 14.95
C ALA A 300 -2.03 -18.61 16.33
N ARG A 301 -1.17 -18.34 17.31
CA ARG A 301 -1.53 -18.06 18.70
C ARG A 301 -0.52 -17.09 19.26
N TRP A 302 -0.95 -16.24 20.20
CA TRP A 302 -0.05 -15.38 20.94
C TRP A 302 0.82 -16.21 21.90
N GLY A 303 1.88 -16.78 21.33
CA GLY A 303 2.81 -17.69 21.98
C GLY A 303 2.30 -19.13 22.18
N PHE A 304 3.23 -20.07 22.06
CA PHE A 304 3.07 -21.49 22.40
C PHE A 304 3.81 -21.85 23.70
N GLY A 305 4.77 -21.03 24.12
CA GLY A 305 5.62 -21.22 25.30
C GLY A 305 6.67 -22.32 25.15
N SER A 306 6.43 -23.37 24.35
CA SER A 306 7.41 -24.45 24.16
C SER A 306 7.19 -25.26 22.88
N GLU A 307 8.22 -25.98 22.49
CA GLU A 307 8.15 -26.94 21.40
C GLU A 307 7.20 -28.12 21.68
N ALA A 308 7.10 -28.57 22.93
CA ALA A 308 6.18 -29.63 23.32
C ALA A 308 4.72 -29.24 23.06
N GLU A 309 4.36 -27.99 23.35
CA GLU A 309 3.03 -27.45 23.07
C GLU A 309 2.74 -27.41 21.56
N VAL A 310 3.71 -26.96 20.74
CA VAL A 310 3.60 -26.98 19.28
C VAL A 310 3.34 -28.41 18.78
N ARG A 311 4.11 -29.39 19.26
CA ARG A 311 3.96 -30.80 18.86
C ARG A 311 2.60 -31.36 19.27
N ARG A 312 2.09 -31.00 20.45
CA ARG A 312 0.74 -31.37 20.93
C ARG A 312 -0.34 -30.82 20.01
N VAL A 313 -0.29 -29.54 19.66
CA VAL A 313 -1.26 -28.91 18.73
C VAL A 313 -1.23 -29.61 17.37
N VAL A 314 -0.05 -29.83 16.79
CA VAL A 314 0.09 -30.52 15.49
C VAL A 314 -0.44 -31.95 15.54
N ALA A 315 -0.19 -32.69 16.63
CA ALA A 315 -0.74 -34.02 16.82
C ALA A 315 -2.28 -34.00 16.88
N GLY A 316 -2.86 -33.02 17.58
CA GLY A 316 -4.31 -32.84 17.66
C GLY A 316 -4.96 -32.64 16.29
N TYR A 317 -4.39 -31.81 15.41
CA TYR A 317 -4.89 -31.67 14.03
C TYR A 317 -4.91 -33.01 13.28
N ARG A 318 -3.85 -33.82 13.44
CA ARG A 318 -3.75 -35.13 12.78
C ARG A 318 -4.77 -36.13 13.32
N GLU A 319 -4.90 -36.21 14.64
CA GLU A 319 -5.83 -37.10 15.33
C GLU A 319 -7.28 -36.82 14.92
N HIS A 320 -7.66 -35.55 14.80
CA HIS A 320 -9.01 -35.12 14.42
C HIS A 320 -9.24 -35.06 12.90
N GLY A 321 -8.25 -35.42 12.09
CA GLY A 321 -8.36 -35.33 10.62
C GLY A 321 -8.54 -33.90 10.09
N LEU A 322 -8.09 -32.88 10.85
CA LEU A 322 -8.20 -31.48 10.48
C LEU A 322 -7.02 -31.06 9.58
N PRO A 323 -7.27 -30.34 8.47
CA PRO A 323 -6.20 -29.82 7.62
C PRO A 323 -5.36 -28.76 8.34
N LEU A 324 -4.04 -28.85 8.21
CA LEU A 324 -3.08 -27.86 8.70
C LEU A 324 -1.98 -27.66 7.66
N SER A 325 -1.87 -26.46 7.10
CA SER A 325 -0.89 -26.11 6.07
C SER A 325 0.33 -25.38 6.63
N ALA A 326 0.13 -24.54 7.66
CA ALA A 326 1.21 -23.83 8.35
C ALA A 326 0.86 -23.61 9.83
N LEU A 327 1.89 -23.54 10.67
CA LEU A 327 1.80 -23.12 12.06
C LEU A 327 2.81 -21.98 12.26
N HIS A 328 2.35 -20.86 12.80
CA HIS A 328 3.19 -19.68 13.06
C HIS A 328 3.69 -19.70 14.50
N LEU A 329 5.00 -19.57 14.70
CA LEU A 329 5.58 -19.35 16.02
C LEU A 329 5.62 -17.84 16.29
N ASP A 330 5.12 -17.41 17.44
CA ASP A 330 5.15 -16.00 17.85
C ASP A 330 6.54 -15.64 18.42
N ILE A 331 6.71 -14.43 18.94
CA ILE A 331 7.98 -13.89 19.44
C ILE A 331 8.62 -14.70 20.59
N ASP A 332 7.87 -15.60 21.21
CA ASP A 332 8.26 -16.40 22.36
C ASP A 332 9.29 -17.50 22.06
N HIS A 333 9.47 -17.87 20.79
CA HIS A 333 10.54 -18.79 20.41
C HIS A 333 11.92 -18.14 20.25
N TYR A 334 11.99 -16.80 20.31
CA TYR A 334 13.26 -16.08 20.24
C TYR A 334 13.96 -16.07 21.60
N ASP A 335 15.28 -16.31 21.59
CA ASP A 335 16.12 -16.15 22.79
C ASP A 335 16.07 -14.69 23.25
N ALA A 336 15.46 -14.46 24.41
CA ALA A 336 15.26 -13.15 25.01
C ALA A 336 14.67 -12.10 24.05
N HIS A 337 13.73 -12.49 23.18
CA HIS A 337 13.11 -11.65 22.14
C HIS A 337 14.09 -11.09 21.10
N GLN A 338 15.29 -11.66 20.97
CA GLN A 338 16.23 -11.30 19.93
C GLN A 338 15.77 -11.89 18.59
N VAL A 339 15.44 -11.02 17.63
CA VAL A 339 15.00 -11.48 16.32
C VAL A 339 16.05 -12.37 15.66
N PHE A 340 15.61 -13.44 14.99
CA PHE A 340 16.49 -14.42 14.36
C PHE A 340 17.41 -15.19 15.33
N THR A 341 16.98 -15.41 16.57
CA THR A 341 17.57 -16.39 17.48
C THR A 341 16.54 -17.47 17.83
N VAL A 342 16.98 -18.50 18.56
CA VAL A 342 16.10 -19.57 19.04
C VAL A 342 16.39 -19.76 20.52
N ASP A 343 15.35 -19.66 21.34
CA ASP A 343 15.40 -20.09 22.73
C ASP A 343 15.58 -21.61 22.76
N ARG A 344 16.80 -22.07 23.06
CA ARG A 344 17.17 -23.48 23.09
C ARG A 344 16.63 -24.23 24.30
N GLU A 345 16.22 -23.52 25.34
CA GLU A 345 15.61 -24.11 26.52
C GLU A 345 14.18 -24.55 26.19
N HIS A 346 13.41 -23.67 25.54
CA HIS A 346 12.02 -23.94 25.19
C HIS A 346 11.83 -24.62 23.82
N PHE A 347 12.80 -24.45 22.90
CA PHE A 347 12.77 -24.97 21.53
C PHE A 347 14.09 -25.65 21.12
N PRO A 348 14.47 -26.74 21.79
CA PRO A 348 15.75 -27.41 21.58
C PRO A 348 15.96 -27.95 20.15
N ASP A 349 14.92 -28.51 19.51
CA ASP A 349 15.03 -29.11 18.18
C ASP A 349 14.78 -28.11 17.04
N LEU A 350 14.39 -26.86 17.35
CA LEU A 350 14.18 -25.85 16.32
C LEU A 350 15.54 -25.42 15.73
N PRO A 351 15.82 -25.68 14.45
CA PRO A 351 17.13 -25.36 13.88
C PRO A 351 17.37 -23.85 13.95
N PRO A 352 18.63 -23.42 14.14
CA PRO A 352 18.93 -21.99 14.12
C PRO A 352 18.57 -21.43 12.74
N PRO A 353 18.18 -20.16 12.66
CA PRO A 353 17.91 -19.54 11.37
C PRO A 353 19.15 -19.67 10.49
N ARG A 354 18.94 -20.10 9.25
CA ARG A 354 20.01 -20.21 8.27
C ARG A 354 20.52 -18.79 7.99
N GLN A 355 21.76 -18.50 8.35
CA GLN A 355 22.42 -17.28 7.89
C GLN A 355 22.49 -17.34 6.36
N GLY A 356 21.89 -16.36 5.68
CA GLY A 356 22.04 -16.23 4.23
C GLY A 356 23.53 -16.09 3.86
N PRO A 357 23.91 -16.41 2.61
CA PRO A 357 25.32 -16.33 2.22
C PRO A 357 25.82 -14.89 2.42
N GLY A 358 26.85 -14.77 3.26
CA GLY A 358 27.62 -13.54 3.40
C GLY A 358 28.12 -13.08 2.03
N ARG A 359 28.07 -11.77 1.78
CA ARG A 359 28.59 -11.16 0.54
C ARG A 359 30.09 -11.45 0.41
N GLY A 360 30.43 -12.55 -0.24
CA GLY A 360 31.75 -12.90 -0.76
C GLY A 360 31.58 -13.30 -2.22
N ARG A 361 32.44 -12.76 -3.09
CA ARG A 361 32.36 -12.82 -4.55
C ARG A 361 32.10 -14.23 -5.11
N GLY A 362 31.16 -14.36 -6.05
CA GLY A 362 31.10 -15.47 -7.01
C GLY A 362 29.92 -16.44 -6.88
N ALA A 363 29.04 -16.42 -7.89
CA ALA A 363 28.13 -17.48 -8.33
C ALA A 363 27.12 -18.08 -7.32
N ALA A 364 25.85 -17.69 -7.44
CA ALA A 364 24.73 -18.43 -6.87
C ALA A 364 24.52 -19.75 -7.63
N GLY A 365 25.06 -20.85 -7.11
CA GLY A 365 24.81 -22.22 -7.58
C GLY A 365 23.62 -22.84 -6.83
N VAL A 366 22.52 -23.08 -7.54
CA VAL A 366 21.48 -24.02 -7.13
C VAL A 366 21.96 -25.42 -7.49
N ASP A 367 22.28 -26.25 -6.51
CA ASP A 367 22.65 -27.65 -6.74
C ASP A 367 21.39 -28.44 -7.19
N ARG A 368 21.28 -28.63 -8.51
CA ARG A 368 20.40 -29.64 -9.14
C ARG A 368 21.30 -30.79 -9.56
N ARG A 369 21.13 -31.97 -8.97
CA ARG A 369 21.57 -33.22 -9.60
C ARG A 369 20.46 -33.84 -10.47
N PRO A 370 20.81 -34.41 -11.65
CA PRO A 370 19.87 -34.84 -12.67
C PRO A 370 19.52 -36.35 -12.58
N GLY A 371 18.36 -36.71 -13.14
CA GLY A 371 17.93 -38.08 -13.43
C GLY A 371 16.41 -38.20 -13.38
N GLY A 372 15.66 -38.53 -14.43
CA GLY A 372 16.02 -38.90 -15.80
C GLY A 372 14.87 -38.54 -16.75
N GLU A 373 15.18 -38.60 -18.04
CA GLU A 373 14.37 -38.15 -19.16
C GLU A 373 13.08 -38.97 -19.35
N GLY A 374 12.02 -38.28 -19.77
CA GLY A 374 10.80 -38.84 -20.32
C GLY A 374 10.15 -37.80 -21.20
N ALA A 375 10.51 -37.83 -22.49
CA ALA A 375 10.13 -36.86 -23.50
C ALA A 375 8.62 -36.73 -23.71
N ALA A 376 8.12 -35.50 -23.80
CA ALA A 376 6.92 -35.18 -24.59
C ALA A 376 6.98 -33.71 -25.04
N ARG A 377 7.45 -33.51 -26.26
CA ARG A 377 7.28 -32.27 -27.03
C ARG A 377 5.78 -32.03 -27.24
N GLN A 378 5.28 -30.83 -26.95
CA GLN A 378 4.13 -30.30 -27.68
C GLN A 378 4.36 -28.85 -28.10
N ARG A 379 4.14 -28.67 -29.40
CA ARG A 379 4.31 -27.46 -30.19
C ARG A 379 3.22 -26.45 -29.86
N GLY A 380 3.58 -25.17 -29.90
CA GLY A 380 2.63 -24.07 -29.88
C GLY A 380 1.68 -24.13 -31.08
N VAL A 381 0.40 -23.85 -30.81
CA VAL A 381 -0.58 -23.52 -31.84
C VAL A 381 -1.25 -22.22 -31.43
N ARG A 382 -1.04 -21.20 -32.26
CA ARG A 382 -1.85 -19.97 -32.31
C ARG A 382 -3.26 -20.34 -32.74
N GLN A 383 -4.28 -19.77 -32.09
CA GLN A 383 -5.61 -19.71 -32.69
C GLN A 383 -6.13 -18.27 -32.70
N ARG A 384 -6.34 -17.77 -33.93
CA ARG A 384 -7.17 -16.61 -34.26
C ARG A 384 -8.65 -16.97 -34.09
N ALA A 385 -9.42 -15.95 -33.75
CA ALA A 385 -10.87 -15.96 -33.65
C ALA A 385 -11.58 -16.36 -34.96
N ARG A 386 -12.75 -17.00 -34.84
CA ARG A 386 -13.99 -16.66 -35.58
C ARG A 386 -15.19 -17.45 -35.02
N GLY A 387 -16.36 -16.86 -35.21
CA GLY A 387 -17.62 -17.14 -34.51
C GLY A 387 -18.31 -18.45 -34.86
N GLY A 388 -19.32 -18.77 -34.05
CA GLY A 388 -20.23 -19.89 -34.26
C GLY A 388 -21.08 -20.13 -33.02
N ARG A 389 -22.35 -19.72 -33.05
CA ARG A 389 -23.39 -20.14 -32.10
C ARG A 389 -23.52 -21.67 -32.14
N VAL A 390 -23.89 -22.31 -31.02
CA VAL A 390 -25.03 -23.27 -30.91
C VAL A 390 -25.10 -23.90 -29.51
N ARG A 391 -26.33 -23.81 -28.97
CA ARG A 391 -27.09 -24.63 -28.00
C ARG A 391 -26.46 -25.31 -26.78
N ALA A 392 -27.15 -25.05 -25.67
CA ALA A 392 -27.19 -25.83 -24.45
C ALA A 392 -27.56 -27.30 -24.68
N GLY A 393 -26.79 -28.19 -24.05
CA GLY A 393 -27.10 -29.61 -23.86
C GLY A 393 -26.75 -29.99 -22.42
N ARG A 394 -27.78 -30.21 -21.60
CA ARG A 394 -27.67 -30.84 -20.28
C ARG A 394 -27.25 -32.31 -20.47
N THR A 395 -26.13 -32.71 -19.89
CA THR A 395 -25.88 -34.12 -19.55
C THR A 395 -25.22 -34.22 -18.19
N ARG A 396 -25.98 -34.75 -17.22
CA ARG A 396 -25.49 -35.27 -15.94
C ARG A 396 -24.61 -36.48 -16.21
N ARG A 397 -23.40 -36.53 -15.63
CA ARG A 397 -22.72 -37.79 -15.30
C ARG A 397 -22.18 -37.73 -13.87
N ARG A 398 -22.73 -38.62 -13.04
CA ARG A 398 -22.16 -39.07 -11.76
C ARG A 398 -20.89 -39.88 -12.07
N GLY A 399 -19.88 -39.81 -11.22
CA GLY A 399 -18.75 -40.74 -11.28
C GLY A 399 -17.54 -40.37 -10.42
N ALA A 400 -17.48 -41.01 -9.24
CA ALA A 400 -16.29 -41.45 -8.52
C ALA A 400 -15.30 -40.40 -7.99
N GLY A 401 -15.36 -40.20 -6.67
CA GLY A 401 -14.28 -39.61 -5.90
C GLY A 401 -13.00 -40.44 -5.96
N ARG A 402 -11.87 -39.74 -6.06
CA ARG A 402 -10.56 -40.23 -5.66
C ARG A 402 -9.94 -39.15 -4.77
N GLY A 403 -9.78 -39.49 -3.49
CA GLY A 403 -9.10 -38.64 -2.52
C GLY A 403 -7.65 -38.41 -2.95
N LEU A 404 -7.29 -37.15 -3.13
CA LEU A 404 -5.90 -36.72 -3.28
C LEU A 404 -5.31 -36.61 -1.88
N ALA A 405 -4.64 -37.67 -1.42
CA ALA A 405 -3.79 -37.63 -0.25
C ALA A 405 -2.60 -36.69 -0.53
N GLY A 406 -2.69 -35.45 -0.03
CA GLY A 406 -1.58 -34.52 -0.01
C GLY A 406 -0.47 -35.06 0.89
N ARG A 407 0.68 -35.42 0.31
CA ARG A 407 1.88 -35.79 1.06
C ARG A 407 2.38 -34.57 1.85
N VAL A 408 2.15 -34.57 3.15
CA VAL A 408 2.83 -33.69 4.10
C VAL A 408 4.31 -34.11 4.14
N ARG A 409 5.21 -33.24 3.68
CA ARG A 409 6.65 -33.44 3.81
C ARG A 409 7.05 -33.02 5.22
N VAL A 410 6.92 -33.93 6.18
CA VAL A 410 7.62 -33.82 7.46
C VAL A 410 9.08 -34.14 7.20
N SER A 411 9.96 -33.16 7.42
CA SER A 411 11.41 -33.38 7.50
C SER A 411 11.66 -34.48 8.52
N ARG A 412 12.06 -35.68 8.08
CA ARG A 412 12.40 -36.81 8.95
C ARG A 412 13.60 -36.42 9.82
N LEU A 413 13.39 -36.20 11.11
CA LEU A 413 14.45 -36.31 12.12
C LEU A 413 14.65 -37.81 12.38
N HIS A 414 15.75 -38.38 11.86
CA HIS A 414 16.15 -39.74 12.21
C HIS A 414 16.84 -39.70 13.58
N GLY A 415 16.24 -40.35 14.58
CA GLY A 415 16.98 -40.79 15.77
C GLY A 415 17.73 -42.07 15.42
N SER A 416 19.06 -42.05 15.55
CA SER A 416 19.87 -43.26 15.54
C SER A 416 19.77 -43.93 16.90
N ALA A 417 19.22 -45.15 16.95
CA ALA A 417 19.46 -46.08 18.04
C ALA A 417 20.67 -46.97 17.67
N ARG A 418 21.69 -46.90 18.51
CA ARG A 418 22.69 -47.95 18.82
C ARG A 418 22.92 -47.78 20.33
N ALA A 419 22.82 -48.77 21.21
CA ALA A 419 22.75 -50.23 21.10
C ALA A 419 21.65 -50.79 22.01
#